data_AF-W1DLC6-F1
#
_entry.id   AF-W1DLC6-F1
#
_cell.length_a   1.000
_cell.length_b   1.000
_cell.length_c   1.000
_cell.angle_alpha   90.00
_cell.angle_beta   90.00
_cell.angle_gamma   90.00
#
_symmetry.space_group_name_H-M   'P 1'
#
loop_
_entity.id
_entity.type
_entity.pdbx_description
1 polymer ?
#
loop_
_entity_poly.entity_id
_entity_poly.type
_entity_poly.pdbx_seq_one_letter_code
_entity_poly.pdbx_strand_id
1 'polypeptide(L)'
;MMTLAGKKIVLGVSGGIAAYKTPELVRRLRERGAEVRVAMTEAAKAFITPLSLQAVSGYPVSDSLLDPAAEAAMGHIELGKWADLVILAPATADLIARVAAGMANDLVSTICLATPSPVAVVPAMNQQMYRAQATQHNLQTLATRGLLLWGPDSGSQACGDVGPGRMLDPLTIVDMAAQHFASPVKDLQHLNLMITAGPTREPLDPVRYITNHSSGKMGFAIAAAAAQRGANVTLISGPVSLPTPPFVQRIDVTTALEMEAAVQAGAQQQHIFYWLRRSSGLPRRRHRRR
;
A
#
# COMPACT_ATOMS: atom_id res chain seq x y z
N MET A 1 -9.20 5.10 -14.33
CA MET A 1 -8.52 3.91 -13.78
C MET A 1 -8.73 3.88 -12.27
N MET A 2 -9.01 2.72 -11.68
CA MET A 2 -9.08 2.58 -10.22
C MET A 2 -7.67 2.48 -9.62
N THR A 3 -6.94 3.60 -9.59
CA THR A 3 -5.54 3.63 -9.14
C THR A 3 -5.37 3.39 -7.64
N LEU A 4 -6.46 3.44 -6.87
CA LEU A 4 -6.50 3.21 -5.43
C LEU A 4 -7.37 1.99 -5.05
N ALA A 5 -7.63 1.08 -6.00
CA ALA A 5 -8.50 -0.08 -5.77
C ALA A 5 -8.08 -0.87 -4.52
N GLY A 6 -9.02 -0.99 -3.56
CA GLY A 6 -8.83 -1.76 -2.32
C GLY A 6 -7.88 -1.13 -1.32
N LYS A 7 -7.44 0.12 -1.53
CA LYS A 7 -6.62 0.86 -0.57
C LYS A 7 -7.50 1.45 0.52
N LYS A 8 -7.09 1.24 1.77
CA LYS A 8 -7.79 1.71 2.96
C LYS A 8 -7.15 3.01 3.44
N ILE A 9 -7.92 4.09 3.45
CA ILE A 9 -7.42 5.42 3.80
C ILE A 9 -8.19 5.94 4.99
N VAL A 10 -7.47 6.37 6.02
CA VAL A 10 -8.06 7.13 7.14
C VAL A 10 -7.82 8.60 6.89
N LEU A 11 -8.90 9.38 6.82
CA LEU A 11 -8.85 10.83 6.69
C LEU A 11 -9.04 11.48 8.06
N GLY A 12 -7.99 12.06 8.62
CA GLY A 12 -8.03 12.89 9.83
C GLY A 12 -8.33 14.35 9.50
N VAL A 13 -9.45 14.88 9.98
CA VAL A 13 -9.89 16.26 9.69
C VAL A 13 -9.69 17.14 10.92
N SER A 14 -8.97 18.25 10.75
CA SER A 14 -8.75 19.26 11.80
C SER A 14 -9.52 20.57 11.58
N GLY A 15 -9.62 21.38 12.64
CA GLY A 15 -10.42 22.62 12.67
C GLY A 15 -9.81 23.80 11.94
N GLY A 16 -9.99 23.86 10.62
CA GLY A 16 -9.67 25.04 9.82
C GLY A 16 -10.64 25.20 8.65
N ILE A 17 -10.73 26.42 8.09
CA ILE A 17 -11.69 26.73 7.03
C ILE A 17 -11.61 25.75 5.86
N ALA A 18 -10.42 25.26 5.51
CA ALA A 18 -10.24 24.29 4.41
C ALA A 18 -10.94 22.93 4.64
N ALA A 19 -11.49 22.66 5.83
CA ALA A 19 -12.26 21.44 6.11
C ALA A 19 -13.48 21.30 5.18
N TYR A 20 -14.04 22.38 4.63
CA TYR A 20 -15.14 22.29 3.64
C TYR A 20 -14.73 21.56 2.36
N LYS A 21 -13.42 21.45 2.05
CA LYS A 21 -12.90 20.72 0.88
C LYS A 21 -12.89 19.20 1.08
N THR A 22 -13.03 18.73 2.32
CA THR A 22 -12.85 17.32 2.67
C THR A 22 -13.94 16.39 2.12
N PRO A 23 -15.22 16.78 1.98
CA PRO A 23 -16.21 15.91 1.35
C PRO A 23 -15.87 15.59 -0.12
N GLU A 24 -15.36 16.58 -0.86
CA GLU A 24 -14.89 16.36 -2.23
C GLU A 24 -13.66 15.47 -2.26
N LEU A 25 -12.70 15.66 -1.35
CA LEU A 25 -11.54 14.77 -1.22
C LEU A 25 -11.96 13.31 -1.00
N VAL A 26 -12.89 13.05 -0.07
CA VAL A 26 -13.42 11.70 0.18
C VAL A 26 -14.06 11.13 -1.09
N ARG A 27 -14.90 11.92 -1.77
CA ARG A 27 -15.57 11.51 -3.01
C ARG A 27 -14.56 11.11 -4.08
N ARG A 28 -13.52 11.93 -4.31
CA ARG A 28 -12.47 11.66 -5.31
C ARG A 28 -11.60 10.45 -4.98
N LEU A 29 -11.25 10.24 -3.70
CA LEU A 29 -10.53 9.03 -3.29
C LEU A 29 -11.35 7.77 -3.58
N ARG A 30 -12.66 7.80 -3.26
CA ARG A 30 -13.58 6.68 -3.54
C ARG A 30 -13.80 6.44 -5.03
N GLU A 31 -13.91 7.49 -5.84
CA GLU A 31 -13.97 7.39 -7.31
C GLU A 31 -12.76 6.64 -7.90
N ARG A 32 -11.59 6.70 -7.23
CA ARG A 32 -10.38 5.94 -7.61
C ARG A 32 -10.29 4.55 -6.98
N GLY A 33 -11.30 4.11 -6.23
CA GLY A 33 -11.42 2.76 -5.68
C GLY A 33 -10.93 2.59 -4.24
N ALA A 34 -10.60 3.69 -3.54
CA ALA A 34 -10.22 3.64 -2.14
C ALA A 34 -11.44 3.43 -1.22
N GLU A 35 -11.25 2.70 -0.13
CA GLU A 35 -12.13 2.73 1.03
C GLU A 35 -11.66 3.86 1.96
N VAL A 36 -12.56 4.76 2.34
CA VAL A 36 -12.21 5.95 3.13
C VAL A 36 -13.01 5.95 4.42
N ARG A 37 -12.32 5.92 5.57
CA ARG A 37 -12.91 6.17 6.90
C ARG A 37 -12.43 7.51 7.41
N VAL A 38 -13.29 8.22 8.13
CA VAL A 38 -13.01 9.60 8.54
C VAL A 38 -12.92 9.67 10.06
N ALA A 39 -11.87 10.31 10.55
CA ALA A 39 -11.70 10.69 11.93
C ALA A 39 -11.68 12.23 12.05
N MET A 40 -12.39 12.80 13.01
CA MET A 40 -12.49 14.25 13.18
C MET A 40 -11.99 14.69 14.55
N THR A 41 -11.34 15.85 14.59
CA THR A 41 -11.12 16.60 15.84
C THR A 41 -12.39 17.35 16.23
N GLU A 42 -12.55 17.69 17.52
CA GLU A 42 -13.66 18.54 17.98
C GLU A 42 -13.73 19.86 17.21
N ALA A 43 -12.60 20.52 16.97
CA ALA A 43 -12.55 21.78 16.23
C ALA A 43 -13.00 21.64 14.77
N ALA A 44 -12.86 20.46 14.15
CA ALA A 44 -13.33 20.24 12.78
C ALA A 44 -14.85 20.28 12.66
N LYS A 45 -15.58 19.85 13.71
CA LYS A 45 -17.04 19.81 13.75
C LYS A 45 -17.67 21.21 13.59
N ALA A 46 -16.93 22.26 13.91
CA ALA A 46 -17.36 23.66 13.72
C ALA A 46 -17.32 24.13 12.25
N PHE A 47 -16.55 23.46 11.39
CA PHE A 47 -16.39 23.83 9.97
C PHE A 47 -17.08 22.87 9.01
N ILE A 48 -17.19 21.60 9.39
CA ILE A 48 -17.86 20.56 8.61
C ILE A 48 -18.52 19.56 9.56
N THR A 49 -19.69 19.05 9.20
CA THR A 49 -20.42 18.13 10.08
C THR A 49 -19.99 16.67 9.85
N PRO A 50 -20.00 15.82 10.90
CA PRO A 50 -19.82 14.38 10.74
C PRO A 50 -20.80 13.76 9.72
N LEU A 51 -22.05 14.24 9.69
CA LEU A 51 -23.08 13.76 8.76
C LEU A 51 -22.69 13.96 7.29
N SER A 52 -22.10 15.11 6.94
CA SER A 52 -21.64 15.38 5.58
C SER A 52 -20.56 14.39 5.15
N LEU A 53 -19.62 14.08 6.04
CA LEU A 53 -18.51 13.16 5.78
C LEU A 53 -18.96 11.70 5.78
N GLN A 54 -19.94 11.33 6.61
CA GLN A 54 -20.58 10.03 6.57
C GLN A 54 -21.27 9.78 5.22
N ALA A 55 -22.02 10.77 4.71
CA ALA A 55 -22.74 10.64 3.45
C ALA A 55 -21.80 10.37 2.26
N VAL A 56 -20.65 11.06 2.20
CA VAL A 56 -19.69 10.87 1.10
C VAL A 56 -18.74 9.70 1.30
N SER A 57 -18.50 9.25 2.54
CA SER A 57 -17.62 8.09 2.82
C SER A 57 -18.38 6.77 2.75
N GLY A 58 -19.65 6.75 3.16
CA GLY A 58 -20.44 5.53 3.35
C GLY A 58 -20.15 4.81 4.67
N TYR A 59 -19.37 5.41 5.58
CA TYR A 59 -19.01 4.84 6.88
C TYR A 59 -19.31 5.83 8.01
N PRO A 60 -19.58 5.36 9.24
CA PRO A 60 -19.65 6.22 10.41
C PRO A 60 -18.36 7.03 10.57
N VAL A 61 -18.51 8.29 10.99
CA VAL A 61 -17.37 9.16 11.29
C VAL A 61 -16.97 8.97 12.74
N SER A 62 -15.69 8.72 13.00
CA SER A 62 -15.16 8.60 14.35
C SER A 62 -14.70 9.96 14.85
N ASP A 63 -15.22 10.44 15.97
CA ASP A 63 -14.96 11.82 16.39
C ASP A 63 -14.72 12.02 17.89
N SER A 64 -14.72 10.94 18.66
CA SER A 64 -14.37 10.90 20.08
C SER A 64 -13.33 9.84 20.35
N LEU A 65 -12.35 10.16 21.21
CA LEU A 65 -11.34 9.20 21.66
C LEU A 65 -11.92 8.19 22.64
N LEU A 66 -12.86 8.62 23.49
CA LEU A 66 -13.45 7.82 24.56
C LEU A 66 -14.92 7.56 24.25
N ASP A 67 -15.20 7.00 23.08
CA ASP A 67 -16.54 6.52 22.74
C ASP A 67 -16.74 5.12 23.37
N PRO A 68 -17.64 4.94 24.34
CA PRO A 68 -17.87 3.65 24.99
C PRO A 68 -18.22 2.52 24.01
N ALA A 69 -18.89 2.84 22.89
CA ALA A 69 -19.25 1.86 21.87
C ALA A 69 -18.03 1.44 21.02
N ALA A 70 -17.08 2.34 20.78
CA ALA A 70 -15.87 2.08 20.01
C ALA A 70 -14.71 1.54 20.87
N GLU A 71 -14.63 1.92 22.14
CA GLU A 71 -13.59 1.49 23.08
C GLU A 71 -13.71 0.01 23.46
N ALA A 72 -14.92 -0.55 23.40
CA ALA A 72 -15.11 -2.01 23.52
C ALA A 72 -14.32 -2.81 22.47
N ALA A 73 -13.96 -2.18 21.34
CA ALA A 73 -13.16 -2.76 20.27
C ALA A 73 -11.78 -2.07 20.11
N MET A 74 -11.36 -1.20 21.04
CA MET A 74 -10.15 -0.37 20.89
C MET A 74 -10.13 0.40 19.56
N GLY A 75 -11.22 1.10 19.23
CA GLY A 75 -11.46 1.68 17.90
C GLY A 75 -10.33 2.55 17.32
N HIS A 76 -9.57 3.26 18.15
CA HIS A 76 -8.42 4.05 17.71
C HIS A 76 -7.24 3.18 17.21
N ILE A 77 -7.00 2.03 17.84
CA ILE A 77 -5.99 1.03 17.41
C ILE A 77 -6.46 0.32 16.15
N GLU A 78 -7.73 -0.09 16.09
CA GLU A 78 -8.28 -0.77 14.92
C GLU A 78 -8.26 0.12 13.69
N LEU A 79 -8.65 1.39 13.82
CA LEU A 79 -8.64 2.33 12.72
C LEU A 79 -7.21 2.61 12.24
N GLY A 80 -6.25 2.74 13.18
CA GLY A 80 -4.83 2.87 12.87
C GLY A 80 -4.26 1.65 12.14
N LYS A 81 -4.59 0.43 12.56
CA LYS A 81 -4.16 -0.83 11.90
C LYS A 81 -4.88 -1.10 10.59
N TRP A 82 -6.11 -0.62 10.43
CA TRP A 82 -6.92 -0.81 9.24
C TRP A 82 -6.41 0.03 8.06
N ALA A 83 -5.83 1.20 8.32
CA ALA A 83 -5.36 2.10 7.28
C ALA A 83 -4.12 1.55 6.56
N ASP A 84 -4.08 1.66 5.24
CA ASP A 84 -2.85 1.55 4.44
C ASP A 84 -2.14 2.91 4.32
N LEU A 85 -2.87 4.02 4.55
CA LEU A 85 -2.39 5.40 4.57
C LEU A 85 -3.31 6.26 5.45
N VAL A 86 -2.72 7.11 6.29
CA VAL A 86 -3.46 8.15 7.02
C VAL A 86 -3.20 9.50 6.34
N ILE A 87 -4.25 10.26 6.05
CA ILE A 87 -4.14 11.62 5.48
C ILE A 87 -4.72 12.62 6.48
N LEU A 88 -3.94 13.59 6.92
CA LEU A 88 -4.37 14.70 7.77
C LEU A 88 -4.70 15.90 6.89
N ALA A 89 -5.99 16.19 6.70
CA ALA A 89 -6.45 17.16 5.71
C ALA A 89 -7.77 17.85 6.15
N PRO A 90 -7.76 19.17 6.37
CA PRO A 90 -6.56 19.99 6.55
C PRO A 90 -5.79 19.56 7.80
N ALA A 91 -4.47 19.75 7.80
CA ALA A 91 -3.63 19.73 8.99
C ALA A 91 -3.35 21.18 9.42
N THR A 92 -4.04 21.65 10.46
CA THR A 92 -3.80 22.97 11.05
C THR A 92 -2.46 23.01 11.79
N ALA A 93 -1.98 24.22 12.09
CA ALA A 93 -0.77 24.40 12.90
C ALA A 93 -0.87 23.69 14.26
N ASP A 94 -2.06 23.70 14.88
CA ASP A 94 -2.35 22.98 16.13
C ASP A 94 -2.17 21.47 15.98
N LEU A 95 -2.82 20.86 14.99
CA LEU A 95 -2.69 19.41 14.78
C LEU A 95 -1.23 19.03 14.46
N ILE A 96 -0.54 19.82 13.63
CA ILE A 96 0.88 19.61 13.32
C ILE A 96 1.75 19.67 14.58
N ALA A 97 1.50 20.64 15.46
CA ALA A 97 2.23 20.76 16.72
C ALA A 97 1.99 19.56 17.64
N ARG A 98 0.73 19.11 17.77
CA ARG A 98 0.39 17.95 18.61
C ARG A 98 1.00 16.65 18.09
N VAL A 99 0.96 16.40 16.79
CA VAL A 99 1.61 15.22 16.18
C VAL A 99 3.14 15.32 16.32
N ALA A 100 3.74 16.49 16.15
CA ALA A 100 5.18 16.69 16.33
C ALA A 100 5.61 16.46 17.78
N ALA A 101 4.81 16.89 18.75
CA ALA A 101 5.05 16.66 20.17
C ALA A 101 4.75 15.22 20.63
N GLY A 102 4.10 14.40 19.79
CA GLY A 102 3.68 13.05 20.17
C GLY A 102 2.52 13.03 21.17
N MET A 103 1.62 14.01 21.08
CA MET A 103 0.41 14.05 21.91
C MET A 103 -0.64 13.07 21.38
N ALA A 104 -1.37 12.43 22.29
CA ALA A 104 -2.44 11.48 22.00
C ALA A 104 -3.74 11.88 22.74
N ASN A 105 -4.08 13.17 22.68
CA ASN A 105 -5.16 13.75 23.48
C ASN A 105 -6.47 13.95 22.71
N ASP A 106 -6.51 13.59 21.42
CA ASP A 106 -7.73 13.38 20.66
C ASP A 106 -7.59 12.15 19.75
N LEU A 107 -8.69 11.72 19.14
CA LEU A 107 -8.70 10.52 18.30
C LEU A 107 -7.72 10.61 17.12
N VAL A 108 -7.70 11.75 16.41
CA VAL A 108 -6.88 11.93 15.20
C VAL A 108 -5.38 11.84 15.52
N SER A 109 -4.93 12.55 16.55
CA SER A 109 -3.52 12.52 17.01
C SER A 109 -3.13 11.15 17.58
N THR A 110 -4.06 10.48 18.28
CA THR A 110 -3.84 9.11 18.78
C THR A 110 -3.67 8.10 17.64
N ILE A 111 -4.49 8.18 16.58
CA ILE A 111 -4.35 7.33 15.39
C ILE A 111 -2.96 7.51 14.76
N CYS A 112 -2.44 8.74 14.70
CA CYS A 112 -1.12 9.02 14.14
C CYS A 112 0.02 8.32 14.88
N LEU A 113 -0.13 8.09 16.19
CA LEU A 113 0.84 7.36 17.00
C LEU A 113 0.63 5.85 16.96
N ALA A 114 -0.62 5.40 16.83
CA ALA A 114 -0.98 3.98 16.87
C ALA A 114 -0.85 3.27 15.50
N THR A 115 -0.86 4.03 14.39
CA THR A 115 -0.81 3.44 13.05
C THR A 115 0.60 2.97 12.67
N PRO A 116 0.74 1.76 12.10
CA PRO A 116 2.00 1.34 11.46
C PRO A 116 2.16 1.90 10.04
N SER A 117 1.13 2.56 9.52
CA SER A 117 1.05 3.00 8.13
C SER A 117 1.60 4.41 7.94
N PRO A 118 2.04 4.78 6.73
CA PRO A 118 2.48 6.14 6.45
C PRO A 118 1.41 7.18 6.79
N VAL A 119 1.85 8.32 7.32
CA VAL A 119 0.99 9.46 7.61
C VAL A 119 1.36 10.63 6.70
N ALA A 120 0.40 11.09 5.91
CA ALA A 120 0.52 12.27 5.08
C ALA A 120 -0.12 13.49 5.76
N VAL A 121 0.65 14.56 5.90
CA VAL A 121 0.24 15.83 6.49
C VAL A 121 -0.04 16.80 5.36
N VAL A 122 -1.25 17.36 5.29
CA VAL A 122 -1.64 18.38 4.30
C VAL A 122 -1.85 19.73 4.98
N PRO A 123 -0.80 20.58 5.11
CA PRO A 123 -0.88 21.80 5.89
C PRO A 123 -1.91 22.78 5.33
N ALA A 124 -2.69 23.42 6.21
CA ALA A 124 -3.58 24.51 5.84
C ALA A 124 -3.74 25.53 6.98
N MET A 125 -3.26 26.76 6.75
CA MET A 125 -3.27 27.85 7.72
C MET A 125 -2.96 29.18 7.04
N ASN A 126 -3.11 30.30 7.76
CA ASN A 126 -2.67 31.61 7.26
C ASN A 126 -1.15 31.61 6.96
N GLN A 127 -0.71 32.40 5.99
CA GLN A 127 0.70 32.47 5.58
C GLN A 127 1.68 32.82 6.71
N GLN A 128 1.29 33.67 7.67
CA GLN A 128 2.11 34.04 8.82
C GLN A 128 2.26 32.85 9.77
N MET A 129 1.17 32.12 10.02
CA MET A 129 1.20 30.89 10.81
C MET A 129 2.08 29.83 10.14
N TYR A 130 2.00 29.70 8.82
CA TYR A 130 2.83 28.75 8.08
C TYR A 130 4.31 29.12 8.19
N ARG A 131 4.66 30.40 7.99
CA ARG A 131 6.04 30.91 8.07
C ARG A 131 6.60 30.97 9.50
N ALA A 132 5.76 30.84 10.52
CA ALA A 132 6.20 30.88 11.91
C ALA A 132 7.26 29.79 12.18
N GLN A 133 8.32 30.16 12.89
CA GLN A 133 9.46 29.26 13.17
C GLN A 133 9.02 27.98 13.88
N ALA A 134 8.05 28.06 14.81
CA ALA A 134 7.50 26.89 15.50
C ALA A 134 6.85 25.90 14.51
N THR A 135 6.04 26.40 13.56
CA THR A 135 5.40 25.57 12.54
C THR A 135 6.44 24.91 11.64
N GLN A 136 7.44 25.66 11.18
CA GLN A 136 8.51 25.13 10.34
C GLN A 136 9.34 24.06 11.07
N HIS A 137 9.65 24.27 12.35
CA HIS A 137 10.34 23.29 13.18
C HIS A 137 9.50 22.01 13.37
N ASN A 138 8.19 22.15 13.61
CA ASN A 138 7.30 21.00 13.74
C ASN A 138 7.23 20.21 12.43
N LEU A 139 7.06 20.89 11.28
CA LEU A 139 7.07 20.24 9.96
C LEU A 139 8.40 19.50 9.72
N GLN A 140 9.53 20.12 10.02
CA GLN A 140 10.84 19.48 9.92
C GLN A 140 10.93 18.23 10.82
N THR A 141 10.45 18.31 12.06
CA THR A 141 10.39 17.17 12.97
C THR A 141 9.56 16.03 12.37
N LEU A 142 8.38 16.32 11.83
CA LEU A 142 7.54 15.31 11.18
C LEU A 142 8.25 14.68 9.96
N ALA A 143 8.92 15.49 9.14
CA ALA A 143 9.70 14.99 8.01
C ALA A 143 10.84 14.06 8.46
N THR A 144 11.58 14.41 9.52
CA THR A 144 12.66 13.54 10.05
C THR A 144 12.14 12.23 10.61
N ARG A 145 10.87 12.18 11.05
CA ARG A 145 10.19 10.95 11.50
C ARG A 145 9.58 10.15 10.33
N GLY A 146 9.77 10.59 9.09
CA GLY A 146 9.30 9.88 7.90
C GLY A 146 7.84 10.14 7.52
N LEU A 147 7.18 11.14 8.12
CA LEU A 147 5.84 11.55 7.67
C LEU A 147 5.93 12.26 6.31
N LEU A 148 4.92 12.05 5.48
CA LEU A 148 4.83 12.67 4.17
C LEU A 148 4.27 14.08 4.32
N LEU A 149 4.98 15.10 3.85
CA LEU A 149 4.50 16.49 3.86
C LEU A 149 3.97 16.86 2.49
N TRP A 150 2.66 17.09 2.37
CA TRP A 150 1.99 17.41 1.11
C TRP A 150 1.48 18.84 1.13
N GLY A 151 2.20 19.74 0.46
CA GLY A 151 1.88 21.16 0.38
C GLY A 151 2.56 21.98 1.48
N PRO A 152 2.00 23.17 1.82
CA PRO A 152 0.76 23.75 1.33
C PRO A 152 0.88 24.30 -0.10
N ASP A 153 -0.27 24.67 -0.68
CA ASP A 153 -0.35 25.49 -1.88
C ASP A 153 -0.19 26.99 -1.56
N SER A 154 0.06 27.80 -2.59
CA SER A 154 0.13 29.27 -2.52
C SER A 154 -1.03 29.94 -3.25
N GLY A 155 -1.55 31.04 -2.71
CA GLY A 155 -2.58 31.85 -3.37
C GLY A 155 -3.36 32.74 -2.42
N SER A 156 -4.50 33.26 -2.88
CA SER A 156 -5.39 34.09 -2.07
C SER A 156 -6.01 33.30 -0.90
N GLN A 157 -5.97 33.89 0.29
CA GLN A 157 -6.42 33.32 1.55
C GLN A 157 -7.69 34.02 2.04
N ALA A 158 -8.44 33.38 2.94
CA ALA A 158 -9.71 33.91 3.45
C ALA A 158 -9.60 35.27 4.17
N CYS A 159 -8.39 35.63 4.63
CA CYS A 159 -8.09 36.91 5.26
C CYS A 159 -7.69 38.02 4.26
N GLY A 160 -7.63 37.74 2.96
CA GLY A 160 -7.23 38.68 1.91
C GLY A 160 -5.75 38.62 1.53
N ASP A 161 -4.91 37.94 2.32
CA ASP A 161 -3.49 37.73 2.03
C ASP A 161 -3.26 36.83 0.80
N VAL A 162 -2.12 37.01 0.13
CA VAL A 162 -1.63 36.11 -0.94
C VAL A 162 -0.30 35.51 -0.50
N GLY A 163 -0.24 34.18 -0.41
CA GLY A 163 0.98 33.48 0.01
C GLY A 163 0.76 31.99 0.28
N PRO A 164 1.81 31.28 0.74
CA PRO A 164 1.74 29.86 1.07
C PRO A 164 0.81 29.62 2.27
N GLY A 165 0.16 28.46 2.33
CA GLY A 165 -0.68 28.08 3.47
C GLY A 165 -2.07 27.58 3.09
N ARG A 166 -2.43 27.62 1.80
CA ARG A 166 -3.69 27.02 1.33
C ARG A 166 -3.56 25.50 1.34
N MET A 167 -4.61 24.80 1.78
CA MET A 167 -4.70 23.37 1.56
C MET A 167 -4.63 23.07 0.06
N LEU A 168 -3.80 22.10 -0.34
CA LEU A 168 -3.75 21.56 -1.70
C LEU A 168 -5.16 21.26 -2.23
N ASP A 169 -5.31 21.29 -3.56
CA ASP A 169 -6.55 20.87 -4.19
C ASP A 169 -6.84 19.39 -3.89
N PRO A 170 -8.11 19.01 -3.63
CA PRO A 170 -8.48 17.61 -3.40
C PRO A 170 -7.98 16.64 -4.47
N LEU A 171 -8.01 17.01 -5.76
CA LEU A 171 -7.51 16.14 -6.82
C LEU A 171 -6.00 15.96 -6.75
N THR A 172 -5.25 17.01 -6.41
CA THR A 172 -3.80 16.91 -6.19
C THR A 172 -3.47 15.94 -5.06
N ILE A 173 -4.22 15.98 -3.94
CA ILE A 173 -4.03 15.05 -2.82
C ILE A 173 -4.31 13.61 -3.26
N VAL A 174 -5.35 13.40 -4.07
CA VAL A 174 -5.71 12.08 -4.61
C VAL A 174 -4.63 11.56 -5.56
N ASP A 175 -4.03 12.43 -6.38
CA ASP A 175 -2.90 12.09 -7.24
C ASP A 175 -1.66 11.70 -6.44
N MET A 176 -1.33 12.45 -5.39
CA MET A 176 -0.21 12.13 -4.48
C MET A 176 -0.43 10.79 -3.76
N ALA A 177 -1.66 10.50 -3.32
CA ALA A 177 -2.01 9.21 -2.74
C ALA A 177 -1.85 8.07 -3.76
N ALA A 178 -2.31 8.27 -5.00
CA ALA A 178 -2.15 7.27 -6.06
C ALA A 178 -0.67 7.02 -6.39
N GLN A 179 0.15 8.08 -6.47
CA GLN A 179 1.59 7.96 -6.71
C GLN A 179 2.32 7.25 -5.57
N HIS A 180 1.92 7.52 -4.32
CA HIS A 180 2.47 6.84 -3.15
C HIS A 180 2.28 5.32 -3.24
N PHE A 181 1.08 4.86 -3.62
CA PHE A 181 0.81 3.44 -3.81
C PHE A 181 1.29 2.86 -5.14
N ALA A 182 1.51 3.70 -6.16
CA ALA A 182 2.01 3.27 -7.46
C ALA A 182 3.54 3.11 -7.47
N SER A 183 4.26 3.74 -6.54
CA SER A 183 5.71 3.63 -6.44
C SER A 183 6.10 2.18 -6.17
N PRO A 184 6.74 1.47 -7.11
CA PRO A 184 7.09 0.07 -6.92
C PRO A 184 8.07 -0.02 -5.75
N VAL A 185 7.69 -0.75 -4.70
CA VAL A 185 8.58 -1.08 -3.60
C VAL A 185 9.67 -1.99 -4.16
N LYS A 186 10.83 -1.43 -4.51
CA LYS A 186 11.96 -2.17 -5.09
C LYS A 186 12.88 -2.79 -4.03
N ASP A 187 12.30 -3.28 -2.95
CA ASP A 187 13.06 -3.80 -1.81
C ASP A 187 13.77 -5.12 -2.10
N LEU A 188 13.42 -5.82 -3.18
CA LEU A 188 14.08 -7.05 -3.61
C LEU A 188 15.13 -6.84 -4.71
N GLN A 189 15.49 -5.59 -5.04
CA GLN A 189 16.41 -5.27 -6.15
C GLN A 189 17.81 -5.89 -6.06
N HIS A 190 18.21 -6.32 -4.87
CA HIS A 190 19.51 -6.94 -4.60
C HIS A 190 19.44 -8.47 -4.58
N LEU A 191 18.27 -9.07 -4.82
CA LEU A 191 18.05 -10.50 -4.73
C LEU A 191 17.92 -11.16 -6.11
N ASN A 192 18.41 -12.39 -6.18
CA ASN A 192 18.30 -13.29 -7.31
C ASN A 192 17.40 -14.44 -6.86
N LEU A 193 16.24 -14.59 -7.50
CA LEU A 193 15.23 -15.56 -7.13
C LEU A 193 15.07 -16.59 -8.23
N MET A 194 15.14 -17.86 -7.88
CA MET A 194 14.77 -18.95 -8.77
C MET A 194 13.48 -19.61 -8.31
N ILE A 195 12.54 -19.79 -9.23
CA ILE A 195 11.21 -20.33 -8.96
C ILE A 195 10.95 -21.46 -9.96
N THR A 196 10.53 -22.63 -9.47
CA THR A 196 9.99 -23.69 -10.35
C THR A 196 8.46 -23.57 -10.42
N ALA A 197 7.86 -23.77 -11.60
CA ALA A 197 6.41 -23.71 -11.76
C ALA A 197 5.91 -24.67 -12.85
N GLY A 198 4.62 -25.02 -12.81
CA GLY A 198 3.98 -25.86 -13.83
C GLY A 198 4.16 -27.36 -13.59
N PRO A 199 3.56 -28.20 -14.46
CA PRO A 199 3.64 -29.65 -14.37
C PRO A 199 4.93 -30.17 -15.03
N THR A 200 5.29 -31.43 -14.81
CA THR A 200 6.28 -32.13 -15.65
C THR A 200 5.59 -33.26 -16.39
N ARG A 201 6.12 -33.65 -17.56
CA ARG A 201 5.59 -34.73 -18.40
C ARG A 201 6.68 -35.79 -18.57
N GLU A 202 6.53 -36.92 -17.89
CA GLU A 202 7.45 -38.04 -17.97
C GLU A 202 7.03 -38.98 -19.12
N PRO A 203 7.77 -39.04 -20.24
CA PRO A 203 7.37 -39.83 -21.41
C PRO A 203 7.40 -41.33 -21.10
N LEU A 204 6.31 -42.03 -21.45
CA LEU A 204 6.24 -43.49 -21.48
C LEU A 204 6.61 -44.02 -22.87
N ASP A 205 6.16 -43.31 -23.90
CA ASP A 205 6.38 -43.52 -25.33
C ASP A 205 6.18 -42.17 -26.07
N PRO A 206 6.26 -42.09 -27.41
CA PRO A 206 6.12 -40.83 -28.14
C PRO A 206 4.80 -40.08 -27.95
N VAL A 207 3.76 -40.72 -27.42
CA VAL A 207 2.41 -40.14 -27.27
C VAL A 207 2.00 -40.03 -25.80
N ARG A 208 2.24 -41.07 -25.01
CA ARG A 208 1.78 -41.13 -23.61
C ARG A 208 2.84 -40.63 -22.66
N TYR A 209 2.42 -39.89 -21.65
CA TYR A 209 3.27 -39.40 -20.57
C TYR A 209 2.53 -39.39 -19.24
N ILE A 210 3.29 -39.43 -18.14
CA ILE A 210 2.78 -39.22 -16.79
C ILE A 210 2.97 -37.74 -16.45
N THR A 211 1.91 -37.07 -16.01
CA THR A 211 1.95 -35.65 -15.61
C THR A 211 1.22 -35.44 -14.29
N ASN A 212 1.49 -34.32 -13.63
CA ASN A 212 0.68 -33.82 -12.53
C ASN A 212 -0.31 -32.73 -13.00
N HIS A 213 -1.24 -32.33 -12.13
CA HIS A 213 -2.29 -31.34 -12.40
C HIS A 213 -1.89 -29.89 -12.07
N SER A 214 -0.59 -29.60 -11.91
CA SER A 214 -0.14 -28.24 -11.64
C SER A 214 -0.50 -27.31 -12.80
N SER A 215 -1.16 -26.19 -12.48
CA SER A 215 -1.50 -25.16 -13.46
C SER A 215 -0.39 -24.11 -13.64
N GLY A 216 0.65 -24.14 -12.81
CA GLY A 216 1.72 -23.13 -12.79
C GLY A 216 1.32 -21.74 -12.26
N LYS A 217 0.03 -21.43 -12.13
CA LYS A 217 -0.49 -20.09 -11.78
C LYS A 217 0.18 -19.48 -10.53
N MET A 218 0.35 -20.28 -9.48
CA MET A 218 0.97 -19.81 -8.23
C MET A 218 2.44 -19.40 -8.43
N GLY A 219 3.24 -20.23 -9.11
CA GLY A 219 4.64 -19.91 -9.37
C GLY A 219 4.81 -18.69 -10.28
N PHE A 220 3.96 -18.54 -11.28
CA PHE A 220 3.94 -17.36 -12.15
C PHE A 220 3.53 -16.10 -11.39
N ALA A 221 2.56 -16.19 -10.47
CA ALA A 221 2.16 -15.05 -9.65
C ALA A 221 3.27 -14.61 -8.68
N ILE A 222 3.98 -15.56 -8.06
CA ILE A 222 5.13 -15.27 -7.19
C ILE A 222 6.27 -14.64 -8.01
N ALA A 223 6.55 -15.16 -9.20
CA ALA A 223 7.57 -14.61 -10.10
C ALA A 223 7.24 -13.16 -10.51
N ALA A 224 5.99 -12.89 -10.89
CA ALA A 224 5.52 -11.55 -11.22
C ALA A 224 5.66 -10.58 -10.04
N ALA A 225 5.23 -11.00 -8.83
CA ALA A 225 5.30 -10.16 -7.64
C ALA A 225 6.75 -9.86 -7.22
N ALA A 226 7.65 -10.85 -7.32
CA ALA A 226 9.06 -10.65 -7.03
C ALA A 226 9.74 -9.69 -8.02
N ALA A 227 9.47 -9.85 -9.32
CA ALA A 227 10.01 -8.99 -10.36
C ALA A 227 9.47 -7.55 -10.24
N GLN A 228 8.19 -7.37 -9.90
CA GLN A 228 7.61 -6.06 -9.59
C GLN A 228 8.29 -5.35 -8.41
N ARG A 229 8.80 -6.13 -7.44
CA ARG A 229 9.61 -5.64 -6.31
C ARG A 229 11.11 -5.53 -6.62
N GLY A 230 11.49 -5.66 -7.90
CA GLY A 230 12.84 -5.43 -8.38
C GLY A 230 13.76 -6.65 -8.39
N ALA A 231 13.33 -7.82 -7.94
CA ALA A 231 14.20 -9.01 -7.94
C ALA A 231 14.62 -9.44 -9.35
N ASN A 232 15.82 -10.01 -9.48
CA ASN A 232 16.24 -10.72 -10.68
C ASN A 232 15.63 -12.14 -10.63
N VAL A 233 14.57 -12.39 -11.40
CA VAL A 233 13.80 -13.64 -11.29
C VAL A 233 14.10 -14.58 -12.45
N THR A 234 14.50 -15.81 -12.12
CA THR A 234 14.55 -16.97 -13.03
C THR A 234 13.38 -17.90 -12.75
N LEU A 235 12.50 -18.10 -13.74
CA LEU A 235 11.35 -19.00 -13.67
C LEU A 235 11.59 -20.24 -14.52
N ILE A 236 11.81 -21.39 -13.88
CA ILE A 236 11.91 -22.68 -14.55
C ILE A 236 10.49 -23.25 -14.67
N SER A 237 9.94 -23.24 -15.87
CA SER A 237 8.55 -23.59 -16.13
C SER A 237 8.45 -24.93 -16.83
N GLY A 238 7.64 -25.81 -16.24
CA GLY A 238 7.05 -26.95 -16.92
C GLY A 238 6.02 -26.55 -17.99
N PRO A 239 5.43 -27.51 -18.72
CA PRO A 239 4.53 -27.21 -19.85
C PRO A 239 3.23 -26.53 -19.42
N VAL A 240 3.13 -25.20 -19.59
CA VAL A 240 1.94 -24.37 -19.37
C VAL A 240 1.81 -23.28 -20.43
N SER A 241 0.57 -22.84 -20.68
CA SER A 241 0.23 -21.77 -21.63
C SER A 241 0.21 -20.36 -21.02
N LEU A 242 0.79 -20.19 -19.82
CA LEU A 242 0.81 -18.89 -19.14
C LEU A 242 1.86 -17.97 -19.79
N PRO A 243 1.55 -16.68 -20.02
CA PRO A 243 2.53 -15.72 -20.52
C PRO A 243 3.63 -15.48 -19.48
N THR A 244 4.85 -15.27 -19.93
CA THR A 244 5.97 -14.89 -19.05
C THR A 244 5.72 -13.50 -18.48
N PRO A 245 5.78 -13.31 -17.14
CA PRO A 245 5.64 -11.99 -16.55
C PRO A 245 6.77 -11.04 -17.01
N PRO A 246 6.53 -9.72 -17.08
CA PRO A 246 7.58 -8.76 -17.38
C PRO A 246 8.77 -8.89 -16.42
N PHE A 247 9.99 -8.69 -16.95
CA PHE A 247 11.24 -8.73 -16.18
C PHE A 247 11.55 -10.09 -15.51
N VAL A 248 10.93 -11.18 -15.97
CA VAL A 248 11.24 -12.55 -15.55
C VAL A 248 11.95 -13.29 -16.69
N GLN A 249 13.08 -13.94 -16.38
CA GLN A 249 13.75 -14.86 -17.31
C GLN A 249 13.12 -16.24 -17.19
N ARG A 250 12.45 -16.71 -18.25
CA ARG A 250 11.83 -18.04 -18.29
C ARG A 250 12.77 -19.08 -18.92
N ILE A 251 12.84 -20.26 -18.30
CA ILE A 251 13.47 -21.46 -18.84
C ILE A 251 12.39 -22.53 -18.94
N ASP A 252 12.08 -22.98 -20.15
CA ASP A 252 11.10 -24.04 -20.38
C ASP A 252 11.75 -25.42 -20.29
N VAL A 253 11.07 -26.30 -19.56
CA VAL A 253 11.46 -27.70 -19.37
C VAL A 253 10.23 -28.60 -19.52
N THR A 254 10.45 -29.85 -19.88
CA THR A 254 9.37 -30.83 -20.06
C THR A 254 9.37 -31.87 -18.95
N THR A 255 10.53 -32.41 -18.62
CA THR A 255 10.68 -33.51 -17.65
C THR A 255 11.16 -33.02 -16.29
N ALA A 256 10.95 -33.84 -15.24
CA ALA A 256 11.50 -33.54 -13.91
C ALA A 256 13.04 -33.51 -13.89
N LEU A 257 13.69 -34.33 -14.71
CA LEU A 257 15.15 -34.35 -14.85
C LEU A 257 15.67 -33.08 -15.53
N GLU A 258 15.01 -32.60 -16.58
CA GLU A 258 15.35 -31.30 -17.19
C GLU A 258 15.16 -30.15 -16.20
N MET A 259 14.06 -30.16 -15.44
CA MET A 259 13.81 -29.16 -14.40
C MET A 259 14.90 -29.18 -13.34
N GLU A 260 15.29 -30.36 -12.85
CA GLU A 260 16.38 -30.52 -11.88
C GLU A 260 17.71 -30.03 -12.44
N ALA A 261 18.05 -30.40 -13.68
CA ALA A 261 19.28 -29.95 -14.34
C ALA A 261 19.32 -28.41 -14.49
N ALA A 262 18.20 -27.80 -14.91
CA ALA A 262 18.08 -26.35 -15.02
C ALA A 262 18.22 -25.65 -13.66
N VAL A 263 17.66 -26.23 -12.59
CA VAL A 263 17.82 -25.73 -11.22
C VAL A 263 19.30 -25.78 -10.83
N GLN A 264 19.94 -26.95 -10.97
CA GLN A 264 21.33 -27.14 -10.57
C GLN A 264 22.30 -26.23 -11.32
N ALA A 265 22.07 -25.99 -12.61
CA ALA A 265 22.90 -25.11 -13.42
C ALA A 265 22.94 -23.65 -12.92
N GLY A 266 21.84 -23.17 -12.32
CA GLY A 266 21.71 -21.79 -11.85
C GLY A 266 21.70 -21.60 -10.34
N ALA A 267 21.62 -22.69 -9.55
CA ALA A 267 21.34 -22.63 -8.12
C ALA A 267 22.34 -21.80 -7.31
N GLN A 268 23.65 -21.89 -7.63
CA GLN A 268 24.69 -21.15 -6.91
C GLN A 268 24.61 -19.63 -7.07
N GLN A 269 23.89 -19.14 -8.08
CA GLN A 269 23.74 -17.71 -8.36
C GLN A 269 22.48 -17.11 -7.70
N GLN A 270 21.70 -17.93 -7.00
CA GLN A 270 20.41 -17.54 -6.42
C GLN A 270 20.56 -17.27 -4.93
N HIS A 271 19.91 -16.22 -4.48
CA HIS A 271 19.78 -15.92 -3.06
C HIS A 271 18.63 -16.72 -2.43
N ILE A 272 17.55 -16.94 -3.18
CA ILE A 272 16.36 -17.65 -2.72
C ILE A 272 15.87 -18.60 -3.82
N PHE A 273 15.54 -19.83 -3.44
CA PHE A 273 14.96 -20.83 -4.32
C PHE A 273 13.57 -21.27 -3.82
N TYR A 274 12.54 -21.08 -4.65
CA TYR A 274 11.19 -21.60 -4.40
C TYR A 274 10.95 -22.89 -5.19
N TRP A 275 10.91 -24.00 -4.48
CA TRP A 275 10.53 -25.29 -5.04
C TRP A 275 9.02 -25.53 -4.88
N LEU A 276 8.23 -25.26 -5.94
CA LEU A 276 6.77 -25.40 -5.91
C LEU A 276 6.28 -26.74 -6.50
N ARG A 277 7.03 -27.82 -6.28
CA ARG A 277 6.68 -29.18 -6.74
C ARG A 277 5.88 -29.94 -5.67
N ARG A 278 4.82 -30.61 -6.11
CA ARG A 278 4.34 -31.86 -5.51
C ARG A 278 4.46 -32.97 -6.54
N SER A 279 5.45 -33.84 -6.42
CA SER A 279 5.46 -35.14 -7.10
C SER A 279 6.35 -36.10 -6.32
N SER A 280 5.72 -37.13 -5.78
CA SER A 280 6.35 -38.28 -5.13
C SER A 280 6.46 -39.43 -6.15
N GLY A 281 7.68 -39.80 -6.51
CA GLY A 281 8.00 -41.07 -7.18
C GLY A 281 8.12 -41.02 -8.70
N LEU A 282 9.32 -41.32 -9.20
CA LEU A 282 9.52 -41.84 -10.56
C LEU A 282 9.11 -43.33 -10.58
N PRO A 283 8.44 -43.84 -11.63
CA PRO A 283 8.28 -45.27 -11.79
C PRO A 283 9.65 -45.89 -12.09
N ARG A 284 10.24 -46.59 -11.11
CA ARG A 284 11.45 -47.40 -11.34
C ARG A 284 11.14 -48.44 -12.42
N ARG A 285 11.80 -48.35 -13.58
CA ARG A 285 11.79 -49.40 -14.61
C ARG A 285 12.32 -50.70 -14.00
N ARG A 286 11.42 -51.62 -13.63
CA ARG A 286 11.78 -53.02 -13.37
C ARG A 286 12.04 -53.70 -14.71
N HIS A 287 13.31 -53.74 -15.14
CA HIS A 287 13.72 -54.70 -16.16
C HIS A 287 13.57 -56.12 -15.60
N ARG A 288 12.49 -56.80 -15.95
CA ARG A 288 12.47 -58.28 -15.93
C ARG A 288 13.23 -58.74 -17.17
N ARG A 289 14.49 -59.14 -16.99
CA ARG A 289 15.13 -60.07 -17.92
C ARG A 289 14.40 -61.41 -17.76
N ARG A 290 13.91 -61.96 -18.86
CA ARG A 290 13.68 -63.41 -18.98
C ARG A 290 15.00 -64.06 -19.36
#